data_AF-A0A3N5EUI8-F1
#
_entry.id   AF-A0A3N5EUI8-F1
#
_cell.length_a   1.000
_cell.length_b   1.000
_cell.length_c   1.000
_cell.angle_alpha   90.00
_cell.angle_beta   90.00
_cell.angle_gamma   90.00
#
_symmetry.space_group_name_H-M   'P 1'
#
loop_
_entity.id
_entity.type
_entity.pdbx_description
1 polymer ?
#
loop_
_entity_poly.entity_id
_entity_poly.type
_entity_poly.pdbx_seq_one_letter_code
_entity_poly.pdbx_strand_id
1 'polypeptide(L)'
;MLIRSVLALPLLLLSGAPEDLVLHQTLDLRVGEAADADLPGGKKVRIRLLDLQETVDEVKGAVRSAQVKIEINGEAATLPSGTYHLPRTVAGVQVDCPITKGYLAKARKNVWALQKDARIRVWPAGSPWLPKGTFVYPAKQRWFATYT
;
A
#
# COMPACT_ATOMS: atom_id res chain seq x y z
N MET A 1 12.27 -62.78 -0.71
CA MET A 1 13.13 -61.80 -0.01
C MET A 1 13.39 -60.66 -1.00
N LEU A 2 12.61 -59.59 -0.89
CA LEU A 2 12.60 -58.46 -1.84
C LEU A 2 13.53 -57.36 -1.32
N ILE A 3 14.63 -57.10 -2.02
CA ILE A 3 15.55 -55.98 -1.71
C ILE A 3 14.95 -54.72 -2.34
N ARG A 4 14.40 -53.82 -1.52
CA ARG A 4 13.96 -52.48 -1.93
C ARG A 4 15.18 -51.55 -1.93
N SER A 5 15.74 -51.29 -3.11
CA SER A 5 16.67 -50.18 -3.33
C SER A 5 15.89 -48.86 -3.20
N VAL A 6 16.21 -48.09 -2.17
CA VAL A 6 15.69 -46.74 -1.95
C VAL A 6 16.54 -45.78 -2.78
N LEU A 7 15.98 -45.26 -3.88
CA LEU A 7 16.52 -44.10 -4.58
C LEU A 7 16.33 -42.86 -3.69
N ALA A 8 17.42 -42.32 -3.16
CA ALA A 8 17.43 -41.02 -2.49
C ALA A 8 17.43 -39.92 -3.56
N LEU A 9 16.28 -39.24 -3.71
CA LEU A 9 16.16 -38.04 -4.53
C LEU A 9 16.72 -36.85 -3.72
N PRO A 10 17.74 -36.11 -4.20
CA PRO A 10 18.19 -34.92 -3.49
C PRO A 10 17.13 -33.84 -3.66
N LEU A 11 16.50 -33.47 -2.54
CA LEU A 11 15.58 -32.36 -2.43
C LEU A 11 16.38 -31.08 -2.73
N LEU A 12 16.35 -30.63 -3.99
CA LEU A 12 16.76 -29.29 -4.37
C LEU A 12 15.87 -28.32 -3.59
N LEU A 13 16.41 -27.77 -2.50
CA LEU A 13 15.90 -26.56 -1.88
C LEU A 13 16.11 -25.43 -2.91
N LEU A 14 15.14 -25.25 -3.82
CA LEU A 14 14.92 -23.95 -4.42
C LEU A 14 14.60 -23.02 -3.26
N SER A 15 15.60 -22.25 -2.81
CA SER A 15 15.41 -21.04 -2.04
C SER A 15 14.34 -20.23 -2.77
N GLY A 16 13.11 -20.21 -2.22
CA GLY A 16 12.11 -19.25 -2.65
C GLY A 16 12.75 -17.87 -2.57
N ALA A 17 12.58 -17.06 -3.62
CA ALA A 17 12.92 -15.65 -3.55
C ALA A 17 12.30 -15.09 -2.25
N PRO A 18 13.02 -14.27 -1.45
CA PRO A 18 12.42 -13.67 -0.27
C PRO A 18 11.16 -12.95 -0.75
N GLU A 19 10.00 -13.35 -0.24
CA GLU A 19 8.73 -12.68 -0.54
C GLU A 19 8.97 -11.19 -0.38
N ASP A 20 8.77 -10.44 -1.46
CA ASP A 20 8.95 -9.00 -1.53
C ASP A 20 8.16 -8.35 -0.38
N LEU A 21 8.85 -8.04 0.72
CA LEU A 21 8.26 -7.60 1.99
C LEU A 21 7.63 -6.23 1.80
N VAL A 22 6.39 -6.18 1.31
CA VAL A 22 5.59 -4.96 1.33
C VAL A 22 5.47 -4.54 2.79
N LEU A 23 6.19 -3.47 3.16
CA LEU A 23 6.31 -3.03 4.55
C LEU A 23 5.05 -2.31 5.07
N HIS A 24 4.07 -2.10 4.18
CA HIS A 24 2.79 -1.48 4.50
C HIS A 24 1.62 -2.38 4.24
N GLN A 25 0.53 -2.08 4.93
CA GLN A 25 -0.79 -2.54 4.54
C GLN A 25 -1.50 -1.47 3.71
N THR A 26 -2.30 -1.92 2.75
CA THR A 26 -3.16 -1.06 1.94
C THR A 26 -4.61 -1.32 2.31
N LEU A 27 -5.34 -0.26 2.66
CA LEU A 27 -6.76 -0.30 2.98
C LEU A 27 -7.51 0.66 2.07
N ASP A 28 -8.51 0.14 1.36
CA ASP A 28 -9.50 1.01 0.72
C ASP A 28 -10.65 1.20 1.72
N LEU A 29 -11.09 2.44 1.95
CA LEU A 29 -12.11 2.80 2.93
C LEU A 29 -13.17 3.74 2.32
N ARG A 30 -14.43 3.55 2.70
CA ARG A 30 -15.50 4.54 2.52
C ARG A 30 -15.51 5.52 3.69
N VAL A 31 -16.04 6.72 3.47
CA VAL A 31 -16.26 7.68 4.56
C VAL A 31 -17.19 7.05 5.59
N GLY A 32 -16.79 7.07 6.86
CA GLY A 32 -17.43 6.38 7.98
C GLY A 32 -16.97 4.94 8.22
N GLU A 33 -16.26 4.32 7.27
CA GLU A 33 -15.78 2.94 7.38
C GLU A 33 -14.49 2.87 8.21
N ALA A 34 -14.38 1.82 9.03
CA ALA A 34 -13.17 1.48 9.76
C ALA A 34 -12.70 0.06 9.42
N ALA A 35 -11.39 -0.13 9.35
CA ALA A 35 -10.76 -1.44 9.19
C ALA A 35 -9.51 -1.54 10.06
N ASP A 36 -9.13 -2.79 10.36
CA ASP A 36 -7.90 -3.09 11.08
C ASP A 36 -6.79 -3.43 10.07
N ALA A 37 -5.58 -2.94 10.31
CA ALA A 37 -4.37 -3.29 9.58
C ALA A 37 -3.41 -4.06 10.49
N ASP A 38 -3.01 -5.24 10.03
CA ASP A 38 -1.96 -6.04 10.66
C ASP A 38 -0.60 -5.65 10.06
N LEU A 39 0.20 -4.92 10.84
CA LEU A 39 1.52 -4.46 10.41
C LEU A 39 2.61 -5.51 10.69
N PRO A 40 3.72 -5.49 9.93
CA PRO A 40 4.91 -6.27 10.25
C PRO A 40 5.36 -6.02 11.71
N GLY A 41 5.65 -7.10 12.44
CA GLY A 41 5.96 -7.05 13.88
C GLY A 41 4.75 -7.24 14.81
N GLY A 42 3.58 -7.60 14.27
CA GLY A 42 2.40 -7.99 15.05
C GLY A 42 1.58 -6.82 15.59
N LYS A 43 1.93 -5.59 15.25
CA LYS A 43 1.18 -4.39 15.66
C LYS A 43 -0.12 -4.30 14.87
N LYS A 44 -1.25 -4.28 15.57
CA LYS A 44 -2.57 -4.00 14.98
C LYS A 44 -2.90 -2.52 15.09
N VAL A 45 -3.51 -1.98 14.04
CA VAL A 45 -3.86 -0.57 13.95
C VAL A 45 -5.27 -0.46 13.40
N ARG A 46 -6.16 0.22 14.12
CA ARG A 46 -7.51 0.49 13.63
C ARG A 46 -7.55 1.84 12.96
N ILE A 47 -8.02 1.87 11.71
CA ILE A 47 -8.05 3.07 10.87
C ILE A 47 -9.49 3.31 10.42
N ARG A 48 -9.96 4.54 10.56
CA ARG A 48 -11.27 4.98 10.03
C ARG A 48 -11.09 6.17 9.10
N LEU A 49 -11.81 6.17 7.98
CA LEU A 49 -11.93 7.37 7.14
C LEU A 49 -13.08 8.22 7.67
N LEU A 50 -12.76 9.40 8.20
CA LEU A 50 -13.73 10.31 8.79
C LEU A 50 -14.36 11.24 7.76
N ASP A 51 -13.57 11.75 6.81
CA ASP A 51 -14.02 12.72 5.81
C ASP A 51 -13.12 12.68 4.57
N LEU A 52 -13.67 13.09 3.43
CA LEU A 52 -12.95 13.28 2.17
C LEU A 52 -13.44 14.58 1.52
N GLN A 53 -12.51 15.52 1.34
CA GLN A 53 -12.76 16.78 0.65
C GLN A 53 -11.90 16.89 -0.59
N GLU A 54 -12.51 17.15 -1.73
CA GLU A 54 -11.83 17.27 -3.02
C GLU A 54 -12.15 18.61 -3.66
N THR A 55 -11.13 19.30 -4.17
CA THR A 55 -11.30 20.46 -5.04
C THR A 55 -11.08 20.01 -6.47
N VAL A 56 -12.04 20.28 -7.35
CA VAL A 56 -11.96 19.98 -8.79
C VAL A 56 -11.98 21.26 -9.60
N ASP A 57 -11.32 21.29 -10.76
CA ASP A 57 -11.44 22.43 -11.66
C ASP A 57 -12.68 22.37 -12.55
N GLU A 58 -13.19 23.53 -12.94
CA GLU A 58 -14.42 23.64 -13.73
C GLU A 58 -14.25 23.22 -15.20
N VAL A 59 -13.03 23.27 -15.74
CA VAL A 59 -12.78 23.05 -17.17
C VAL A 59 -12.74 21.56 -17.50
N LYS A 60 -11.99 20.78 -16.72
CA LYS A 60 -11.76 19.35 -16.94
C LYS A 60 -12.38 18.47 -15.85
N GLY A 61 -12.83 19.05 -14.74
CA GLY A 61 -13.26 18.28 -13.57
C GLY A 61 -12.10 17.51 -12.93
N ALA A 62 -10.85 17.94 -13.13
CA ALA A 62 -9.70 17.25 -12.57
C ALA A 62 -9.50 17.63 -11.11
N VAL A 63 -9.16 16.65 -10.28
CA VAL A 63 -8.82 16.87 -8.86
C VAL A 63 -7.56 17.75 -8.78
N ARG A 64 -7.68 18.91 -8.14
CA ARG A 64 -6.60 19.88 -7.90
C ARG A 64 -6.01 19.75 -6.50
N SER A 65 -6.83 19.35 -5.54
CA SER A 65 -6.39 18.96 -4.21
C SER A 65 -7.40 17.98 -3.62
N ALA A 66 -6.92 17.11 -2.75
CA ALA A 66 -7.76 16.21 -1.98
C ALA A 66 -7.20 16.12 -0.56
N GLN A 67 -8.08 16.20 0.43
CA GLN A 67 -7.76 16.04 1.84
C GLN A 67 -8.61 14.92 2.41
N VAL A 68 -7.96 13.97 3.08
CA VAL A 68 -8.64 12.92 3.83
C VAL A 68 -8.47 13.19 5.31
N LYS A 69 -9.57 13.16 6.06
CA LYS A 69 -9.53 13.13 7.51
C LYS A 69 -9.64 11.68 7.94
N ILE A 70 -8.70 11.21 8.73
CA ILE A 70 -8.67 9.83 9.23
C ILE A 70 -8.58 9.83 10.75
N GLU A 71 -8.98 8.71 11.35
CA GLU A 71 -8.74 8.40 12.75
C GLU A 71 -7.89 7.13 12.80
N ILE A 72 -6.81 7.15 13.59
CA ILE A 72 -5.93 6.00 13.81
C ILE A 72 -5.83 5.78 15.31
N ASN A 73 -6.28 4.62 15.80
CA ASN A 73 -6.28 4.28 17.22
C ASN A 73 -6.87 5.39 18.13
N GLY A 74 -7.90 6.10 17.65
CA GLY A 74 -8.55 7.21 18.36
C GLY A 74 -7.92 8.60 18.15
N GLU A 75 -6.78 8.70 17.48
CA GLU A 75 -6.15 9.99 17.12
C GLU A 75 -6.57 10.41 15.71
N ALA A 76 -7.17 11.60 15.58
CA ALA A 76 -7.59 12.13 14.29
C ALA A 76 -6.48 12.95 13.62
N ALA A 77 -6.29 12.77 12.31
CA ALA A 77 -5.36 13.54 11.50
C ALA A 77 -5.93 13.84 10.11
N THR A 78 -5.52 14.96 9.53
CA THR A 78 -5.82 15.31 8.13
C THR A 78 -4.57 15.13 7.28
N LEU A 79 -4.70 14.36 6.19
CA LEU A 79 -3.63 14.10 5.25
C LEU A 79 -3.99 14.65 3.87
N PRO A 80 -3.08 15.35 3.18
CA PRO A 80 -3.24 15.58 1.75
C PRO A 80 -3.13 14.23 1.03
N SER A 81 -4.02 13.99 0.08
CA SER A 81 -3.92 12.86 -0.83
C SER A 81 -3.05 13.21 -2.03
N GLY A 82 -2.10 12.35 -2.36
CA GLY A 82 -1.25 12.51 -3.55
C GLY A 82 0.05 11.71 -3.48
N THR A 83 0.57 11.32 -4.63
CA THR A 83 1.75 10.46 -4.76
C THR A 83 3.08 11.13 -4.39
N TYR A 84 3.10 12.45 -4.27
CA TYR A 84 4.30 13.24 -3.96
C TYR A 84 4.35 13.72 -2.50
N HIS A 85 3.45 13.21 -1.65
CA HIS A 85 3.52 13.42 -0.21
C HIS A 85 4.17 12.23 0.47
N LEU A 86 5.14 12.50 1.34
CA LEU A 86 5.75 11.48 2.17
C LEU A 86 4.75 11.00 3.24
N PRO A 87 4.77 9.69 3.59
CA PRO A 87 4.04 9.19 4.74
C PRO A 87 4.32 10.00 6.01
N ARG A 88 3.25 10.38 6.71
CA ARG A 88 3.32 11.18 7.94
C ARG A 88 3.13 10.30 9.16
N THR A 89 3.76 10.68 10.27
CA THR A 89 3.57 9.95 11.53
C THR A 89 2.29 10.41 12.22
N VAL A 90 1.42 9.46 12.59
CA VAL A 90 0.16 9.64 13.33
C VAL A 90 -0.02 8.44 14.25
N ALA A 91 -0.40 8.62 15.52
CA ALA A 91 -0.67 7.52 16.46
C ALA A 91 0.41 6.42 16.52
N GLY A 92 1.69 6.80 16.37
CA GLY A 92 2.82 5.88 16.37
C GLY A 92 2.89 4.93 15.17
N VAL A 93 2.33 5.31 14.02
CA VAL A 93 2.50 4.66 12.71
C VAL A 93 2.81 5.71 11.64
N GLN A 94 3.28 5.29 10.47
CA GLN A 94 3.36 6.17 9.30
C GLN A 94 2.19 5.88 8.38
N VAL A 95 1.60 6.92 7.78
CA VAL A 95 0.40 6.81 6.96
C VAL A 95 0.42 7.79 5.78
N ASP A 96 -0.11 7.37 4.64
CA ASP A 96 -0.43 8.25 3.52
C ASP A 96 -1.76 7.88 2.84
N CYS A 97 -2.15 8.73 1.88
CA CYS A 97 -3.28 8.50 1.00
C CYS A 97 -2.84 8.79 -0.45
N PRO A 98 -2.58 7.76 -1.28
CA PRO A 98 -2.10 7.99 -2.64
C PRO A 98 -3.20 8.34 -3.64
N ILE A 99 -4.46 7.94 -3.38
CA ILE A 99 -5.55 8.06 -4.34
C ILE A 99 -6.93 8.15 -3.66
N THR A 100 -7.80 8.97 -4.25
CA THR A 100 -9.21 9.17 -3.83
C THR A 100 -10.16 8.97 -5.02
N LYS A 101 -11.44 8.75 -4.72
CA LYS A 101 -12.48 8.48 -5.73
C LYS A 101 -12.71 9.60 -6.74
N GLY A 102 -12.32 10.85 -6.44
CA GLY A 102 -12.45 11.96 -7.40
C GLY A 102 -11.72 11.69 -8.71
N TYR A 103 -10.62 10.92 -8.67
CA TYR A 103 -9.91 10.47 -9.88
C TYR A 103 -10.74 9.54 -10.76
N LEU A 104 -11.78 8.91 -10.22
CA LEU A 104 -12.65 7.99 -10.95
C LEU A 104 -13.85 8.70 -11.59
N ALA A 105 -14.23 9.89 -11.11
CA ALA A 105 -15.45 10.59 -11.52
C ALA A 105 -15.53 10.88 -13.04
N LYS A 106 -14.38 11.08 -13.70
CA LYS A 106 -14.27 11.32 -15.15
C LYS A 106 -13.35 10.30 -15.85
N ALA A 107 -12.94 9.23 -15.17
CA ALA A 107 -12.08 8.23 -15.76
C ALA A 107 -12.85 7.32 -16.72
N ARG A 108 -12.28 7.04 -17.90
CA ARG A 108 -12.84 6.04 -18.84
C ARG A 108 -12.77 4.61 -18.29
N LYS A 109 -11.78 4.34 -17.44
CA LYS A 109 -11.55 3.04 -16.80
C LYS A 109 -11.01 3.28 -15.40
N ASN A 110 -11.39 2.42 -14.46
CA ASN A 110 -10.80 2.39 -13.13
C ASN A 110 -9.42 1.71 -13.16
N VAL A 111 -8.40 2.43 -13.63
CA VAL A 111 -7.00 1.96 -13.70
C VAL A 111 -6.37 1.75 -12.32
N TRP A 112 -6.96 2.35 -11.28
CA TRP A 112 -6.50 2.26 -9.91
C TRP A 112 -7.08 1.05 -9.15
N ALA A 113 -8.06 0.37 -9.74
CA ALA A 113 -8.88 -0.66 -9.11
C ALA A 113 -9.45 -0.22 -7.75
N LEU A 114 -9.65 1.09 -7.55
CA LEU A 114 -10.16 1.65 -6.30
C LEU A 114 -11.69 1.54 -6.31
N GLN A 115 -12.26 0.81 -5.35
CA GLN A 115 -13.71 0.63 -5.25
C GLN A 115 -14.38 1.49 -4.18
N LYS A 116 -13.58 2.09 -3.29
CA LYS A 116 -14.06 2.91 -2.16
C LYS A 116 -13.58 4.35 -2.29
N ASP A 117 -13.78 5.16 -1.26
CA ASP A 117 -13.61 6.61 -1.35
C ASP A 117 -12.14 7.01 -1.33
N ALA A 118 -11.30 6.32 -0.55
CA ALA A 118 -9.87 6.59 -0.49
C ALA A 118 -9.07 5.30 -0.24
N ARG A 119 -7.84 5.27 -0.77
CA ARG A 119 -6.82 4.28 -0.40
C ARG A 119 -5.93 4.87 0.67
N ILE A 120 -5.74 4.15 1.75
CA ILE A 120 -4.84 4.48 2.86
C ILE A 120 -3.74 3.44 2.90
N ARG A 121 -2.47 3.86 3.00
CA ARG A 121 -1.36 2.95 3.25
C ARG A 121 -0.78 3.24 4.63
N VAL A 122 -0.44 2.19 5.36
CA VAL A 122 0.07 2.31 6.72
C VAL A 122 1.30 1.44 6.92
N TRP A 123 2.33 2.00 7.55
CA TRP A 123 3.58 1.35 7.89
C TRP A 123 3.84 1.42 9.40
N PRO A 124 4.69 0.54 9.96
CA PRO A 124 5.25 0.75 11.29
C PRO A 124 5.94 2.12 11.42
N ALA A 125 5.94 2.69 12.63
CA ALA A 125 6.69 3.92 12.88
C ALA A 125 8.19 3.72 12.64
N GLY A 126 8.82 4.67 11.95
CA GLY A 126 10.26 4.65 11.67
C GLY A 126 10.73 3.56 10.71
N SER A 127 9.83 2.73 10.17
CA SER A 127 10.22 1.75 9.15
C SER A 127 10.55 2.44 7.83
N PRO A 128 11.46 1.87 7.02
CA PRO A 128 11.63 2.34 5.65
C PRO A 128 10.34 2.11 4.85
N TRP A 129 10.09 2.92 3.82
CA TRP A 129 8.89 2.76 2.98
C TRP A 129 9.03 1.66 1.93
N LEU A 130 10.28 1.30 1.64
CA LEU A 130 10.69 0.29 0.68
C LEU A 130 11.66 -0.67 1.37
N PRO A 131 11.69 -1.96 0.98
CA PRO A 131 12.67 -2.88 1.52
C PRO A 131 14.09 -2.37 1.26
N LYS A 132 14.96 -2.47 2.26
CA LYS A 132 16.36 -2.03 2.14
C LYS A 132 17.05 -2.83 1.04
N GLY A 133 17.91 -2.16 0.26
CA GLY A 133 18.69 -2.80 -0.79
C GLY A 133 17.91 -3.12 -2.08
N THR A 134 16.68 -2.61 -2.24
CA THR A 134 15.89 -2.74 -3.49
C THR A 134 16.37 -1.79 -4.58
N PHE A 135 16.67 -0.54 -4.23
CA PHE A 135 17.24 0.46 -5.14
C PHE A 135 18.77 0.46 -5.07
N VAL A 136 19.39 -0.55 -5.68
CA VAL A 136 20.85 -0.69 -5.80
C VAL A 136 21.25 -0.92 -7.25
N TYR A 137 22.46 -0.49 -7.64
CA TYR A 137 23.05 -0.84 -8.93
C TYR A 137 23.97 -2.07 -8.80
N PRO A 138 23.96 -2.99 -9.80
CA PRO A 138 23.00 -3.04 -10.91
C PRO A 138 21.59 -3.38 -10.42
N ALA A 139 20.57 -2.80 -11.07
CA ALA A 139 19.18 -3.05 -10.72
C ALA A 139 18.87 -4.55 -10.81
N LYS A 140 18.39 -5.14 -9.72
CA LYS A 140 17.93 -6.54 -9.68
C LYS A 140 16.59 -6.64 -10.40
N GLN A 141 16.62 -6.76 -11.73
CA GLN A 141 15.44 -6.93 -12.56
C GLN A 141 15.50 -8.24 -13.35
N ARG A 142 14.32 -8.79 -13.70
CA ARG A 142 14.25 -9.89 -14.66
C ARG A 142 14.74 -9.40 -16.02
N TRP A 143 15.47 -10.26 -16.73
CA TRP A 143 15.91 -9.97 -18.08
C TRP A 143 14.68 -9.68 -18.97
N PHE A 144 14.74 -8.61 -19.78
CA PHE A 144 13.65 -8.12 -20.64
C PHE A 144 12.39 -7.60 -19.90
N ALA A 145 12.48 -7.20 -18.63
CA ALA A 145 11.35 -6.62 -17.89
C ALA A 145 10.97 -5.17 -18.29
N THR A 146 11.59 -4.60 -19.33
CA THR A 146 11.22 -3.29 -19.86
C THR A 146 10.13 -3.45 -20.92
N TYR A 147 8.98 -2.81 -20.71
CA TYR A 147 8.04 -2.53 -21.81
C TYR A 147 8.69 -1.43 -22.65
N THR A 148 9.23 -1.80 -23.82
CA THR A 148 9.65 -0.85 -24.85
C THR A 148 8.65 -0.90 -25.98
#